data_AF-A0A2T0QYR6-F1
#
_entry.id   AF-A0A2T0QYR6-F1
#
_cell.length_a   1.000
_cell.length_b   1.000
_cell.length_c   1.000
_cell.angle_alpha   90.00
_cell.angle_beta   90.00
_cell.angle_gamma   90.00
#
_symmetry.space_group_name_H-M   'P 1'
#
loop_
_entity.id
_entity.type
_entity.pdbx_description
1 polymer ?
#
loop_
_entity_poly.entity_id
_entity_poly.type
_entity_poly.pdbx_seq_one_letter_code
_entity_poly.pdbx_strand_id
1 'polypeptide(L)'
;MSTTETRTGTSTGTTTETTAAGQSPPRLGAHRLLYVASGGLQAMFVPMWLQWLRTSYPDLAVRYVVTRSATRFTTRTSLAVAAGDAEGMVDEWPEQPESALHVDLALWPDAVLVHPATFDFVARLSAGFGDSPAMLALQCTTAPIVICPALPPNGFRNPAYRRNVSELAERENVTVLPPVRGRSMSTGHEGVGTVAHLPTAIASLEELREWVAGDA
;
A
#
# COMPACT_ATOMS: atom_id res chain seq x y z
N MET A 1 37.97 -29.97 56.75
CA MET A 1 37.31 -30.91 55.82
C MET A 1 35.81 -30.78 56.01
N SER A 2 35.14 -29.99 55.17
CA SER A 2 33.68 -29.88 55.11
C SER A 2 33.27 -29.49 53.69
N THR A 3 32.43 -30.36 53.10
CA THR A 3 31.35 -30.14 52.13
C THR A 3 31.49 -29.09 51.03
N THR A 4 31.18 -29.49 49.78
CA THR A 4 30.01 -29.00 49.02
C THR A 4 29.76 -29.91 47.81
N GLU A 5 28.54 -30.48 47.75
CA GLU A 5 28.01 -31.22 46.60
C GLU A 5 27.63 -30.26 45.47
N THR A 6 28.00 -30.60 44.23
CA THR A 6 27.63 -29.83 43.03
C THR A 6 26.36 -30.40 42.42
N ARG A 7 25.26 -29.66 42.51
CA ARG A 7 23.95 -30.01 41.94
C ARG A 7 23.92 -29.69 40.44
N THR A 8 23.75 -30.71 39.60
CA THR A 8 23.51 -30.58 38.16
C THR A 8 22.11 -30.03 37.89
N GLY A 9 22.04 -28.81 37.36
CA GLY A 9 20.81 -28.21 36.82
C GLY A 9 20.83 -28.28 35.31
N THR A 10 20.18 -29.29 34.73
CA THR A 10 19.92 -29.32 33.28
C THR A 10 18.73 -28.41 33.02
N SER A 11 19.01 -27.20 32.54
CA SER A 11 18.02 -26.27 32.02
C SER A 11 17.36 -26.90 30.78
N THR A 12 16.11 -27.31 30.91
CA THR A 12 15.22 -27.60 29.79
C THR A 12 14.90 -26.29 29.11
N GLY A 13 15.72 -25.91 28.12
CA GLY A 13 15.39 -24.87 27.17
C GLY A 13 14.21 -25.36 26.32
N THR A 14 13.01 -24.91 26.66
CA THR A 14 11.85 -24.98 25.78
C THR A 14 12.14 -24.10 24.58
N THR A 15 12.67 -24.69 23.51
CA THR A 15 12.72 -24.05 22.19
C THR A 15 11.28 -23.74 21.82
N THR A 16 10.89 -22.46 21.94
CA THR A 16 9.60 -21.99 21.44
C THR A 16 9.71 -22.03 19.93
N GLU A 17 9.29 -23.15 19.36
CA GLU A 17 9.14 -23.37 17.95
C GLU A 17 8.15 -22.30 17.44
N THR A 18 8.68 -21.23 16.85
CA THR A 18 7.87 -20.22 16.18
C THR A 18 7.33 -20.88 14.92
N THR A 19 6.18 -21.52 15.06
CA THR A 19 5.42 -22.01 13.92
C THR A 19 5.02 -20.78 13.10
N ALA A 20 5.61 -20.63 11.91
CA ALA A 20 5.16 -19.68 10.91
C ALA A 20 3.77 -20.12 10.40
N ALA A 21 2.75 -19.90 11.21
CA ALA A 21 1.37 -20.07 10.80
C ALA A 21 1.09 -19.02 9.72
N GLY A 22 0.74 -19.47 8.51
CA GLY A 22 0.27 -18.59 7.45
C GLY A 22 -0.91 -17.78 7.96
N GLN A 23 -0.69 -16.48 8.17
CA GLN A 23 -1.76 -15.59 8.61
C GLN A 23 -2.82 -15.52 7.52
N SER A 24 -4.06 -15.83 7.89
CA SER A 24 -5.22 -15.62 7.03
C SER A 24 -5.28 -14.15 6.57
N PRO A 25 -5.76 -13.89 5.34
CA PRO A 25 -5.90 -12.51 4.87
C PRO A 25 -6.82 -11.72 5.82
N PRO A 26 -6.50 -10.44 6.11
CA PRO A 26 -7.37 -9.59 6.92
C PRO A 26 -8.77 -9.47 6.31
N ARG A 27 -9.77 -9.18 7.13
CA ARG A 27 -11.11 -8.89 6.60
C ARG A 27 -11.08 -7.63 5.73
N LEU A 28 -11.77 -7.68 4.60
CA LEU A 28 -12.06 -6.53 3.76
C LEU A 28 -13.53 -6.56 3.35
N GLY A 29 -14.34 -5.60 3.81
CA GLY A 29 -15.75 -5.48 3.46
C GLY A 29 -16.05 -4.62 2.23
N ALA A 30 -15.01 -4.12 1.54
CA ALA A 30 -15.16 -3.43 0.26
C ALA A 30 -15.43 -4.44 -0.87
N HIS A 31 -16.31 -4.09 -1.81
CA HIS A 31 -16.55 -4.91 -3.01
C HIS A 31 -15.73 -4.43 -4.21
N ARG A 32 -15.38 -3.14 -4.25
CA ARG A 32 -14.62 -2.50 -5.33
C ARG A 32 -13.39 -1.80 -4.76
N LEU A 33 -12.20 -2.30 -5.09
CA LEU A 33 -10.92 -1.75 -4.68
C LEU A 33 -10.19 -1.10 -5.86
N LEU A 34 -9.89 0.20 -5.74
CA LEU A 34 -8.95 0.88 -6.64
C LEU A 34 -7.53 0.78 -6.07
N TYR A 35 -6.66 0.06 -6.76
CA TYR A 35 -5.24 -0.11 -6.41
C TYR A 35 -4.37 0.83 -7.26
N VAL A 36 -3.75 1.84 -6.65
CA VAL A 36 -2.87 2.79 -7.33
C VAL A 36 -1.41 2.52 -6.96
N ALA A 37 -0.52 2.38 -7.95
CA ALA A 37 0.90 2.15 -7.73
C ALA A 37 1.77 3.23 -8.37
N SER A 38 2.63 3.85 -7.57
CA SER A 38 3.58 4.86 -8.02
C SER A 38 4.98 4.30 -8.26
N GLY A 39 5.84 5.06 -8.97
CA GLY A 39 7.14 4.57 -9.46
C GLY A 39 8.27 4.59 -8.45
N GLY A 40 8.23 3.65 -7.49
CA GLY A 40 9.37 3.27 -6.66
C GLY A 40 9.75 1.81 -6.88
N LEU A 41 10.93 1.40 -6.38
CA LEU A 41 11.43 0.02 -6.53
C LEU A 41 10.40 -1.02 -6.05
N GLN A 42 9.65 -0.74 -5.00
CA GLN A 42 8.61 -1.63 -4.46
C GLN A 42 7.46 -1.91 -5.45
N ALA A 43 7.33 -1.13 -6.53
CA ALA A 43 6.36 -1.42 -7.60
C ALA A 43 6.66 -2.75 -8.32
N MET A 44 7.89 -3.29 -8.22
CA MET A 44 8.22 -4.61 -8.75
C MET A 44 7.41 -5.75 -8.10
N PHE A 45 6.89 -5.54 -6.88
CA PHE A 45 6.08 -6.52 -6.16
C PHE A 45 4.57 -6.40 -6.45
N VAL A 46 4.14 -5.38 -7.20
CA VAL A 46 2.72 -5.16 -7.50
C VAL A 46 2.07 -6.36 -8.19
N PRO A 47 2.68 -7.03 -9.20
CA PRO A 47 2.09 -8.25 -9.76
C PRO A 47 1.82 -9.33 -8.71
N MET A 48 2.79 -9.62 -7.84
CA MET A 48 2.61 -10.59 -6.75
C MET A 48 1.45 -10.19 -5.83
N TRP A 49 1.32 -8.90 -5.53
CA TRP A 49 0.24 -8.38 -4.69
C TRP A 49 -1.14 -8.43 -5.34
N LEU A 50 -1.24 -8.16 -6.64
CA LEU A 50 -2.48 -8.33 -7.41
C LEU A 50 -2.90 -9.80 -7.47
N GLN A 51 -1.94 -10.70 -7.68
CA GLN A 51 -2.19 -12.14 -7.60
C GLN A 51 -2.71 -12.54 -6.22
N TRP A 52 -2.05 -12.06 -5.15
CA TRP A 52 -2.47 -12.34 -3.77
C TRP A 52 -3.89 -11.85 -3.51
N LEU A 53 -4.23 -10.61 -3.87
CA LEU A 53 -5.59 -10.06 -3.74
C LEU A 53 -6.62 -10.94 -4.44
N ARG A 54 -6.36 -11.32 -5.69
CA ARG A 54 -7.25 -12.19 -6.48
C ARG A 54 -7.48 -13.54 -5.79
N THR A 55 -6.44 -14.13 -5.21
CA THR A 55 -6.56 -15.43 -4.53
C THR A 55 -7.16 -15.34 -3.14
N SER A 56 -6.95 -14.22 -2.44
CA SER A 56 -7.38 -14.03 -1.06
C SER A 56 -8.79 -13.45 -0.95
N TYR A 57 -9.26 -12.73 -1.97
CA TYR A 57 -10.58 -12.09 -2.01
C TYR A 57 -11.25 -12.35 -3.38
N PRO A 58 -11.79 -13.57 -3.62
CA PRO A 58 -12.36 -13.94 -4.92
C PRO A 58 -13.51 -13.05 -5.40
N ASP A 59 -14.28 -12.47 -4.46
CA ASP A 59 -15.42 -11.60 -4.75
C ASP A 59 -15.07 -10.11 -4.83
N LEU A 60 -13.78 -9.76 -4.66
CA LEU A 60 -13.31 -8.38 -4.73
C LEU A 60 -13.06 -7.98 -6.19
N ALA A 61 -13.82 -7.02 -6.68
CA ALA A 61 -13.52 -6.37 -7.94
C ALA A 61 -12.32 -5.42 -7.74
N VAL A 62 -11.24 -5.65 -8.47
CA VAL A 62 -10.03 -4.80 -8.42
C VAL A 62 -9.90 -4.04 -9.74
N ARG A 63 -9.70 -2.73 -9.64
CA ARG A 63 -9.13 -1.91 -10.72
C ARG A 63 -7.75 -1.48 -10.30
N TYR A 64 -6.77 -1.55 -11.19
CA TYR A 64 -5.42 -1.06 -10.89
C TYR A 64 -4.96 0.03 -11.84
N VAL A 65 -4.30 1.03 -11.27
CA VAL A 65 -3.68 2.12 -12.00
C VAL A 65 -2.22 2.19 -11.62
N VAL A 66 -1.33 2.15 -12.61
CA VAL A 66 0.11 2.35 -12.37
C VAL A 66 0.57 3.65 -13.00
N THR A 67 1.31 4.46 -12.26
CA THR A 67 1.87 5.70 -12.83
C THR A 67 2.83 5.37 -13.97
N ARG A 68 3.00 6.29 -14.93
CA ARG A 68 4.03 6.15 -15.99
C ARG A 68 5.42 5.83 -15.43
N SER A 69 5.76 6.37 -14.25
CA SER A 69 7.05 6.07 -13.61
C SER A 69 7.15 4.63 -13.07
N ALA A 70 6.04 4.02 -12.66
CA ALA A 70 5.97 2.64 -12.17
C ALA A 70 6.21 1.61 -13.26
N THR A 71 5.94 1.94 -14.53
CA THR A 71 6.17 1.04 -15.66
C THR A 71 7.65 0.73 -15.91
N ARG A 72 8.58 1.40 -15.20
CA ARG A 72 10.01 1.08 -15.19
C ARG A 72 10.36 -0.10 -14.27
N PHE A 73 9.51 -0.41 -13.30
CA PHE A 73 9.74 -1.45 -12.29
C PHE A 73 8.82 -2.66 -12.46
N THR A 74 7.66 -2.46 -13.09
CA THR A 74 6.72 -3.53 -13.44
C THR A 74 6.22 -3.34 -14.85
N THR A 75 6.03 -4.43 -15.60
CA THR A 75 5.60 -4.37 -17.00
C THR A 75 4.09 -4.51 -17.09
N ARG A 76 3.48 -3.89 -18.11
CA ARG A 76 2.05 -4.06 -18.42
C ARG A 76 1.67 -5.55 -18.53
N THR A 77 2.53 -6.36 -19.16
CA THR A 77 2.34 -7.81 -19.29
C THR A 77 2.29 -8.50 -17.94
N SER A 78 3.24 -8.22 -17.04
CA SER A 78 3.28 -8.85 -15.71
C SER A 78 2.04 -8.49 -14.87
N LEU A 79 1.58 -7.25 -14.97
CA LEU A 79 0.38 -6.79 -14.28
C LEU A 79 -0.87 -7.48 -14.82
N ALA A 80 -1.07 -7.50 -16.14
CA ALA A 80 -2.23 -8.13 -16.76
C ALA A 80 -2.34 -9.63 -16.41
N VAL A 81 -1.22 -10.36 -16.49
CA VAL A 81 -1.21 -11.81 -16.15
C VAL A 81 -1.53 -12.04 -14.67
N ALA A 82 -0.94 -11.24 -13.77
CA ALA A 82 -1.12 -11.44 -12.34
C ALA A 82 -2.51 -11.00 -11.85
N ALA A 83 -3.07 -9.95 -12.44
CA ALA A 83 -4.37 -9.39 -12.09
C ALA A 83 -5.54 -10.21 -12.63
N GLY A 84 -5.36 -10.98 -13.72
CA GLY A 84 -6.43 -11.74 -14.36
C GLY A 84 -7.44 -10.81 -15.03
N ASP A 85 -8.72 -10.93 -14.65
CA ASP A 85 -9.82 -10.16 -15.25
C ASP A 85 -9.94 -8.73 -14.69
N ALA A 86 -9.11 -8.36 -13.71
CA ALA A 86 -9.07 -7.02 -13.16
C ALA A 86 -8.64 -5.99 -14.22
N GLU A 87 -9.42 -4.93 -14.35
CA GLU A 87 -9.17 -3.84 -15.30
C GLU A 87 -7.96 -3.01 -14.88
N GLY A 88 -7.05 -2.79 -15.82
CA GLY A 88 -5.73 -2.24 -15.57
C GLY A 88 -5.32 -1.17 -16.55
N MET A 89 -4.76 -0.06 -16.05
CA MET A 89 -4.33 1.06 -16.89
C MET A 89 -3.05 1.72 -16.39
N VAL A 90 -2.40 2.44 -17.31
CA VAL A 90 -1.37 3.40 -16.94
C VAL A 90 -2.03 4.76 -16.71
N ASP A 91 -1.57 5.49 -15.71
CA ASP A 91 -2.10 6.79 -15.31
C ASP A 91 -1.77 7.90 -16.32
N GLU A 92 -2.45 7.85 -17.47
CA GLU A 92 -2.28 8.77 -18.59
C GLU A 92 -3.66 9.15 -19.14
N TRP A 93 -3.82 10.41 -19.53
CA TRP A 93 -5.04 10.87 -20.18
C TRP A 93 -5.21 10.17 -21.54
N PRO A 94 -6.37 9.54 -21.81
CA PRO A 94 -6.60 8.93 -23.11
C PRO A 94 -6.69 10.01 -24.19
N GLU A 95 -6.08 9.76 -25.36
CA GLU A 95 -6.19 10.67 -26.52
C GLU A 95 -7.62 10.74 -27.04
N GLN A 96 -8.38 9.64 -26.93
CA GLN A 96 -9.78 9.53 -27.32
C GLN A 96 -10.55 8.89 -26.16
N PRO A 97 -11.14 9.70 -25.26
CA PRO A 97 -11.89 9.17 -24.13
C PRO A 97 -13.22 8.57 -24.57
N GLU A 98 -13.45 7.28 -24.27
CA GLU A 98 -14.78 6.66 -24.35
C GLU A 98 -15.68 7.07 -23.17
N SER A 99 -15.06 7.42 -22.04
CA SER A 99 -15.70 7.91 -20.82
C SER A 99 -14.81 8.92 -20.10
N ALA A 100 -15.37 9.59 -19.09
CA ALA A 100 -14.60 10.46 -18.20
C ALA A 100 -13.81 9.62 -17.19
N LEU A 101 -12.66 9.09 -17.61
CA LEU A 101 -11.85 8.14 -16.82
C LEU A 101 -11.62 8.56 -15.36
N HIS A 102 -11.30 9.83 -15.11
CA HIS A 102 -11.08 10.36 -13.76
C HIS A 102 -12.36 10.37 -12.90
N VAL A 103 -13.53 10.57 -13.50
CA VAL A 103 -14.84 10.49 -12.82
C VAL A 103 -15.13 9.03 -12.49
N ASP A 104 -14.91 8.12 -13.45
CA ASP A 104 -15.12 6.69 -13.24
C ASP A 104 -14.21 6.17 -12.12
N LEU A 105 -12.94 6.55 -12.12
CA LEU A 105 -11.99 6.19 -11.05
C LEU A 105 -12.35 6.82 -9.70
N ALA A 106 -13.02 7.98 -9.67
CA ALA A 106 -13.43 8.63 -8.42
C ALA A 106 -14.68 7.98 -7.79
N LEU A 107 -15.65 7.59 -8.63
CA LEU A 107 -16.97 7.12 -8.21
C LEU A 107 -17.09 5.60 -8.12
N TRP A 108 -16.22 4.87 -8.81
CA TRP A 108 -16.27 3.40 -8.84
C TRP A 108 -15.79 2.71 -7.55
N PRO A 109 -14.74 3.13 -6.84
CA PRO A 109 -14.24 2.36 -5.71
C PRO A 109 -15.11 2.54 -4.45
N ASP A 110 -15.23 1.46 -3.66
CA ASP A 110 -15.68 1.53 -2.26
C ASP A 110 -14.51 1.79 -1.32
N ALA A 111 -13.29 1.51 -1.79
CA ALA A 111 -12.05 1.71 -1.06
C ALA A 111 -10.88 1.92 -2.05
N VAL A 112 -9.89 2.71 -1.64
CA VAL A 112 -8.72 3.06 -2.44
C VAL A 112 -7.44 2.75 -1.68
N LEU A 113 -6.50 2.12 -2.36
CA LEU A 113 -5.18 1.82 -1.83
C LEU A 113 -4.10 2.37 -2.75
N VAL A 114 -3.26 3.27 -2.25
CA VAL A 114 -2.05 3.74 -2.94
C VAL A 114 -0.84 2.98 -2.40
N HIS A 115 -0.39 1.94 -3.09
CA HIS A 115 0.64 1.02 -2.64
C HIS A 115 1.53 0.52 -3.78
N PRO A 116 2.82 0.89 -3.85
CA PRO A 116 3.50 1.90 -3.04
C PRO A 116 3.15 3.34 -3.49
N ALA A 117 3.30 4.29 -2.56
CA ALA A 117 3.29 5.73 -2.82
C ALA A 117 4.72 6.31 -2.72
N THR A 118 5.19 6.99 -3.75
CA THR A 118 6.49 7.69 -3.72
C THR A 118 6.36 9.00 -2.96
N PHE A 119 7.50 9.58 -2.58
CA PHE A 119 7.54 10.94 -2.04
C PHE A 119 6.81 11.94 -2.97
N ASP A 120 7.05 11.85 -4.28
CA ASP A 120 6.42 12.71 -5.29
C ASP A 120 4.89 12.56 -5.29
N PHE A 121 4.39 11.32 -5.25
CA PHE A 121 2.95 11.07 -5.21
C PHE A 121 2.31 11.68 -3.96
N VAL A 122 2.91 11.47 -2.79
CA VAL A 122 2.42 12.04 -1.52
C VAL A 122 2.43 13.57 -1.57
N ALA A 123 3.49 14.18 -2.10
CA ALA A 123 3.61 15.63 -2.22
C ALA A 123 2.58 16.23 -3.17
N ARG A 124 2.34 15.58 -4.31
CA ARG A 124 1.35 16.05 -5.29
C ARG A 124 -0.06 15.93 -4.76
N LEU A 125 -0.39 14.82 -4.11
CA LEU A 125 -1.71 14.63 -3.52
C LEU A 125 -1.97 15.65 -2.40
N SER A 126 -1.01 15.88 -1.50
CA SER A 126 -1.20 16.83 -0.39
C SER A 126 -1.39 18.26 -0.89
N ALA A 127 -0.66 18.65 -1.93
CA ALA A 127 -0.75 19.97 -2.55
C ALA A 127 -1.93 20.17 -3.51
N GLY A 128 -2.85 19.19 -3.63
CA GLY A 128 -4.06 19.35 -4.44
C GLY A 128 -3.88 19.17 -5.95
N PHE A 129 -2.76 18.58 -6.41
CA PHE A 129 -2.56 18.34 -7.84
C PHE A 129 -3.53 17.27 -8.37
N GLY A 130 -4.03 17.49 -9.60
CA GLY A 130 -4.98 16.63 -10.32
C GLY A 130 -4.63 16.52 -11.81
N ASP A 131 -3.35 16.45 -12.14
CA ASP A 131 -2.78 16.50 -13.49
C ASP A 131 -2.74 15.14 -14.20
N SER A 132 -3.19 14.06 -13.56
CA SER A 132 -3.42 12.74 -14.16
C SER A 132 -4.81 12.21 -13.77
N PRO A 133 -5.37 11.23 -14.53
CA PRO A 133 -6.67 10.67 -14.21
C PRO A 133 -6.78 10.14 -12.77
N ALA A 134 -5.78 9.39 -12.29
CA ALA A 134 -5.78 8.89 -10.93
C ALA A 134 -5.61 10.02 -9.92
N MET A 135 -4.70 10.97 -10.15
CA MET A 135 -4.52 12.08 -9.20
C MET A 135 -5.80 12.90 -9.05
N LEU A 136 -6.45 13.25 -10.15
CA LEU A 136 -7.71 13.97 -10.10
C LEU A 136 -8.82 13.15 -9.43
N ALA A 137 -8.89 11.86 -9.72
CA ALA A 137 -9.84 10.96 -9.06
C ALA A 137 -9.64 10.91 -7.54
N LEU A 138 -8.39 10.85 -7.08
CA LEU A 138 -8.07 10.84 -5.64
C LEU A 138 -8.35 12.19 -4.96
N GLN A 139 -8.38 13.30 -5.68
CA GLN A 139 -8.85 14.58 -5.11
C GLN A 139 -10.36 14.61 -4.92
N CYS A 140 -11.12 13.92 -5.77
CA CYS A 140 -12.57 14.03 -5.83
C CYS A 140 -13.33 12.83 -5.21
N THR A 141 -12.66 11.71 -4.94
CA THR A 141 -13.32 10.52 -4.36
C THR A 141 -13.67 10.74 -2.89
N THR A 142 -14.86 10.27 -2.52
CA THR A 142 -15.31 10.18 -1.12
C THR A 142 -14.95 8.83 -0.49
N ALA A 143 -14.46 7.87 -1.29
CA ALA A 143 -14.05 6.57 -0.78
C ALA A 143 -12.86 6.71 0.19
N PRO A 144 -12.74 5.85 1.21
CA PRO A 144 -11.55 5.74 2.06
C PRO A 144 -10.29 5.49 1.24
N ILE A 145 -9.21 6.22 1.56
CA ILE A 145 -7.92 6.15 0.88
C ILE A 145 -6.83 5.80 1.90
N VAL A 146 -6.19 4.65 1.73
CA VAL A 146 -4.96 4.33 2.45
C VAL A 146 -3.75 4.53 1.54
N ILE A 147 -2.78 5.32 2.01
CA ILE A 147 -1.55 5.64 1.29
C ILE A 147 -0.40 4.94 2.00
N CYS A 148 0.39 4.17 1.25
CA CYS A 148 1.50 3.37 1.76
C CYS A 148 2.83 3.89 1.18
N PRO A 149 3.53 4.82 1.87
CA PRO A 149 4.72 5.46 1.34
C PRO A 149 5.93 4.52 1.31
N ALA A 150 6.67 4.54 0.22
CA ALA A 150 7.96 3.88 0.04
C ALA A 150 9.02 4.96 -0.20
N LEU A 151 9.90 5.18 0.79
CA LEU A 151 10.76 6.35 0.83
C LEU A 151 12.24 5.96 0.81
N PRO A 152 13.10 6.73 0.13
CA PRO A 152 14.54 6.57 0.24
C PRO A 152 15.02 6.85 1.68
N PRO A 153 16.28 6.48 2.02
CA PRO A 153 16.89 6.89 3.29
C PRO A 153 16.66 8.39 3.57
N ASN A 154 16.35 8.72 4.82
CA ASN A 154 16.00 10.08 5.29
C ASN A 154 14.71 10.69 4.75
N GLY A 155 14.00 10.06 3.81
CA GLY A 155 12.75 10.60 3.26
C GLY A 155 11.70 10.89 4.33
N PHE A 156 11.53 9.99 5.31
CA PHE A 156 10.62 10.17 6.44
C PHE A 156 10.97 11.36 7.34
N ARG A 157 12.26 11.72 7.45
CA ARG A 157 12.74 12.84 8.27
C ARG A 157 12.65 14.18 7.54
N ASN A 158 12.34 14.18 6.24
CA ASN A 158 12.25 15.39 5.45
C ASN A 158 11.09 16.26 5.94
N PRO A 159 11.32 17.55 6.27
CA PRO A 159 10.26 18.45 6.72
C PRO A 159 9.11 18.59 5.71
N ALA A 160 9.39 18.56 4.40
CA ALA A 160 8.34 18.62 3.38
C ALA A 160 7.45 17.38 3.43
N TYR A 161 8.02 16.18 3.51
CA TYR A 161 7.21 14.96 3.66
C TYR A 161 6.32 15.02 4.90
N ARG A 162 6.87 15.45 6.04
CA ARG A 162 6.09 15.59 7.28
C ARG A 162 4.93 16.56 7.14
N ARG A 163 5.11 17.69 6.45
CA ARG A 163 4.02 18.63 6.15
C ARG A 163 2.97 17.99 5.25
N ASN A 164 3.40 17.35 4.15
CA ASN A 164 2.49 16.70 3.22
C ASN A 164 1.63 15.62 3.91
N VAL A 165 2.22 14.81 4.79
CA VAL A 165 1.49 13.82 5.58
C VAL A 165 0.51 14.49 6.54
N SER A 166 0.90 15.60 7.17
CA SER A 166 0.01 16.36 8.05
C SER A 166 -1.18 16.93 7.28
N GLU A 167 -0.95 17.53 6.11
CA GLU A 167 -2.00 18.07 5.23
C GLU A 167 -2.96 16.96 4.76
N LEU A 168 -2.43 15.79 4.39
CA LEU A 168 -3.27 14.65 3.99
C LEU A 168 -4.11 14.12 5.15
N ALA A 169 -3.60 14.16 6.38
CA ALA A 169 -4.32 13.72 7.57
C ALA A 169 -5.48 14.64 7.96
N GLU A 170 -5.58 15.84 7.38
CA GLU A 170 -6.75 16.72 7.55
C GLU A 170 -7.97 16.22 6.76
N ARG A 171 -7.77 15.32 5.80
CA ARG A 171 -8.86 14.71 5.02
C ARG A 171 -9.37 13.49 5.76
N GLU A 172 -10.63 13.55 6.21
CA GLU A 172 -11.29 12.49 6.98
C GLU A 172 -11.23 11.12 6.28
N ASN A 173 -11.33 11.08 4.95
CA ASN A 173 -11.26 9.85 4.19
C ASN A 173 -9.84 9.37 3.85
N VAL A 174 -8.77 9.92 4.45
CA VAL A 174 -7.38 9.59 4.10
C VAL A 174 -6.56 9.16 5.31
N THR A 175 -5.92 8.00 5.20
CA THR A 175 -4.90 7.53 6.15
C THR A 175 -3.57 7.31 5.44
N VAL A 176 -2.50 7.94 5.95
CA VAL A 176 -1.13 7.67 5.48
C VAL A 176 -0.43 6.74 6.47
N LEU A 177 -0.12 5.52 6.03
CA LEU A 177 0.62 4.58 6.87
C LEU A 177 2.09 5.00 7.01
N PRO A 178 2.71 4.78 8.18
CA PRO A 178 4.14 5.00 8.33
C PRO A 178 4.93 3.98 7.50
N PRO A 179 6.04 4.38 6.85
CA PRO A 179 6.96 3.42 6.24
C PRO A 179 7.51 2.44 7.28
N VAL A 180 7.68 1.19 6.88
CA VAL A 180 8.29 0.15 7.71
C VAL A 180 9.81 0.28 7.63
N ARG A 181 10.53 0.01 8.72
CA ARG A 181 12.00 -0.02 8.68
C ARG A 181 12.48 -1.26 7.92
N GLY A 182 13.36 -1.05 6.95
CA GLY A 182 14.00 -2.11 6.19
C GLY A 182 15.40 -1.73 5.72
N ARG A 183 15.96 -2.58 4.86
CA ARG A 183 17.29 -2.43 4.28
C ARG A 183 17.19 -1.96 2.83
N SER A 184 18.03 -1.01 2.44
CA SER A 184 18.15 -0.57 1.05
C SER A 184 18.64 -1.71 0.16
N MET A 185 17.87 -2.06 -0.88
CA MET A 185 18.30 -3.07 -1.86
C MET A 185 19.47 -2.61 -2.74
N SER A 186 19.64 -1.29 -2.95
CA SER A 186 20.70 -0.75 -3.81
C SER A 186 21.98 -0.41 -3.05
N THR A 187 21.87 0.11 -1.83
CA THR A 187 23.03 0.61 -1.06
C THR A 187 23.35 -0.24 0.17
N GLY A 188 22.46 -1.14 0.58
CA GLY A 188 22.61 -1.91 1.81
C GLY A 188 22.46 -1.12 3.12
N HIS A 189 22.15 0.18 3.07
CA HIS A 189 21.88 0.98 4.27
C HIS A 189 20.68 0.44 5.04
N GLU A 190 20.83 0.34 6.36
CA GLU A 190 19.75 -0.01 7.27
C GLU A 190 18.85 1.20 7.60
N GLY A 191 17.62 0.94 8.04
CA GLY A 191 16.70 1.98 8.49
C GLY A 191 16.05 2.78 7.37
N VAL A 192 15.96 2.22 6.16
CA VAL A 192 15.18 2.79 5.06
C VAL A 192 13.70 2.56 5.27
N GLY A 193 12.86 3.50 4.83
CA GLY A 193 11.40 3.34 4.85
C GLY A 193 10.93 2.48 3.69
N THR A 194 10.69 1.19 3.92
CA THR A 194 9.99 0.32 2.97
C THR A 194 8.48 0.52 3.06
N VAL A 195 7.77 0.15 2.00
CA VAL A 195 6.31 0.16 1.99
C VAL A 195 5.77 -0.80 3.06
N ALA A 196 4.66 -0.45 3.69
CA ALA A 196 3.93 -1.38 4.56
C ALA A 196 3.55 -2.65 3.78
N HIS A 197 3.52 -3.80 4.45
CA HIS A 197 3.05 -5.03 3.83
C HIS A 197 1.57 -4.91 3.46
N LEU A 198 1.16 -5.54 2.35
CA LEU A 198 -0.20 -5.40 1.85
C LEU A 198 -1.28 -5.83 2.87
N PRO A 199 -1.15 -6.95 3.61
CA PRO A 199 -2.11 -7.28 4.67
C PRO A 199 -2.27 -6.16 5.72
N THR A 200 -1.18 -5.52 6.15
CA THR A 200 -1.25 -4.38 7.08
C THR A 200 -2.00 -3.20 6.45
N ALA A 201 -1.78 -2.94 5.16
CA ALA A 201 -2.49 -1.88 4.45
C ALA A 201 -3.98 -2.18 4.28
N ILE A 202 -4.36 -3.43 4.02
CA ILE A 202 -5.76 -3.86 3.91
C ILE A 202 -6.47 -3.76 5.27
N ALA A 203 -5.82 -4.15 6.36
CA ALA A 203 -6.39 -3.99 7.70
C ALA A 203 -6.65 -2.52 8.05
N SER A 204 -5.70 -1.63 7.76
CA SER A 204 -5.91 -0.19 7.97
C SER A 204 -7.01 0.39 7.06
N LEU A 205 -7.16 -0.13 5.84
CA LEU A 205 -8.21 0.30 4.92
C LEU A 205 -9.59 -0.16 5.37
N GLU A 206 -9.68 -1.35 5.97
CA GLU A 206 -10.90 -1.84 6.63
C GLU A 206 -11.31 -0.93 7.78
N GLU A 207 -10.38 -0.63 8.69
CA GLU A 207 -10.62 0.24 9.85
C GLU A 207 -11.11 1.63 9.40
N LEU A 208 -10.44 2.23 8.41
CA LEU A 208 -10.85 3.54 7.88
C LEU A 208 -12.23 3.49 7.21
N ARG A 209 -12.55 2.43 6.46
CA ARG A 209 -13.86 2.30 5.82
C ARG A 209 -14.98 2.17 6.85
N GLU A 210 -14.77 1.38 7.90
CA GLU A 210 -15.76 1.25 8.98
C GLU A 210 -15.94 2.56 9.73
N TRP A 211 -14.86 3.33 9.96
CA TRP A 211 -14.93 4.65 10.57
C TRP A 211 -15.71 5.64 9.70
N VAL A 212 -15.36 5.80 8.41
CA VAL A 212 -16.07 6.70 7.48
C VAL A 212 -17.55 6.31 7.31
N ALA A 213 -17.86 5.00 7.32
CA ALA A 213 -19.25 4.53 7.21
C ALA A 213 -20.06 4.73 8.51
N GLY A 214 -19.40 4.80 9.66
CA GLY A 214 -20.03 5.04 10.96
C GLY A 214 -20.34 6.51 11.24
N ASP A 215 -19.62 7.44 10.60
CA ASP A 215 -19.78 8.89 10.74
C ASP A 215 -20.73 9.51 9.67
N ALA A 216 -21.24 8.71 8.73
CA ALA A 216 -22.18 9.11 7.66
C ALA A 216 -23.65 8.88 8.05
#